data_AF-A9P1J0-F1
#
_entry.id   AF-A9P1J0-F1
#
_cell.length_a   1.000
_cell.length_b   1.000
_cell.length_c   1.000
_cell.angle_alpha   90.00
_cell.angle_beta   90.00
_cell.angle_gamma   90.00
#
_symmetry.space_group_name_H-M   'P 1'
#
loop_
_entity.id
_entity.type
_entity.pdbx_description
1 polymer ?
#
loop_
_entity_poly.entity_id
_entity_poly.type
_entity_poly.pdbx_seq_one_letter_code
_entity_poly.pdbx_strand_id
1 'polypeptide(L)'
;MEVDSKAHPFLSYILSLRPLRQPLMLASKPSSSNAVEVDLEANEQHGEALVKEMPGLLQPELVAKMMAAVSDVVQTRSVLQSLGDRPDHEAVDEASRRVAEIERNLSRRLEEIVMAEPPEGCDRAEWLSLQAQKEKDARIAADKEKLPYKTVVHLYEMHVAYEDLLHEAEERLTTIYREAESGTQPVQSVDGNDDDGDEMDEEVVRILQEASERRLDRVELTSRNLKHFPEGFCKITTLVLVNLSRNKIQVTFHLLLFTYSYQL
;
A
#
# COMPACT_ATOMS: atom_id res chain seq x y z
N MET A 1 25.35 1.04 2.37
CA MET A 1 25.82 2.45 2.34
C MET A 1 26.25 2.79 3.74
N GLU A 2 27.52 3.15 3.94
CA GLU A 2 27.94 3.88 5.14
C GLU A 2 27.19 5.22 5.12
N VAL A 3 26.34 5.47 6.12
CA VAL A 3 25.77 6.79 6.32
C VAL A 3 26.91 7.67 6.80
N ASP A 4 27.37 8.60 5.96
CA ASP A 4 28.40 9.55 6.34
C ASP A 4 27.90 10.37 7.54
N SER A 5 28.43 10.04 8.72
CA SER A 5 27.98 10.60 10.00
C SER A 5 28.23 12.11 10.09
N LYS A 6 29.08 12.66 9.20
CA LYS A 6 29.31 14.11 9.08
C LYS A 6 28.28 14.81 8.21
N ALA A 7 27.64 14.12 7.27
CA ALA A 7 26.61 14.69 6.40
C ALA A 7 25.23 14.69 7.06
N HIS A 8 24.96 13.70 7.93
CA HIS A 8 23.64 13.52 8.57
C HIS A 8 23.75 13.23 10.08
N PRO A 9 24.26 14.18 10.88
CA PRO A 9 24.54 13.96 12.30
C PRO A 9 23.27 13.66 13.12
N PHE A 10 22.11 14.20 12.72
CA PHE A 10 20.80 13.89 13.31
C PHE A 10 20.34 12.46 13.08
N LEU A 11 20.57 11.93 11.88
CA LEU A 11 20.23 10.55 11.55
C LEU A 11 21.08 9.59 12.40
N SER A 12 22.36 9.93 12.60
CA SER A 12 23.25 9.22 13.53
C SER A 12 22.73 9.24 14.97
N TYR A 13 22.22 10.39 15.44
CA TYR A 13 21.60 10.50 16.76
C TYR A 13 20.33 9.65 16.90
N ILE A 14 19.40 9.70 15.95
CA ILE A 14 18.18 8.85 15.97
C ILE A 14 18.55 7.37 15.99
N LEU A 15 19.46 6.93 15.11
CA LEU A 15 19.90 5.54 15.08
C LEU A 15 20.62 5.10 16.36
N SER A 16 21.16 6.05 17.12
CA SER A 16 21.75 5.79 18.44
C SER A 16 20.72 5.64 19.56
N LEU A 17 19.49 6.13 19.38
CA LEU A 17 18.42 5.98 20.36
C LEU A 17 18.07 4.49 20.52
N ARG A 18 18.23 3.98 21.74
CA ARG A 18 17.97 2.58 22.13
C ARG A 18 16.66 1.96 21.61
N PRO A 19 15.51 2.64 21.44
CA PRO A 19 14.31 2.00 20.89
C PRO A 19 14.51 1.42 19.47
N LEU A 20 15.40 1.98 18.64
CA LEU A 20 15.75 1.42 17.33
C LEU A 20 16.78 0.26 17.42
N ARG A 21 17.44 0.08 18.58
CA ARG A 21 18.39 -1.02 18.84
C ARG A 21 17.72 -2.29 19.37
N GLN A 22 16.40 -2.30 19.58
CA GLN A 22 15.74 -3.59 19.75
C GLN A 22 16.00 -4.39 18.48
N PRO A 23 16.59 -5.58 18.59
CA PRO A 23 16.91 -6.35 17.41
C PRO A 23 15.60 -6.58 16.66
N LEU A 24 15.57 -6.22 15.38
CA LEU A 24 14.68 -6.85 14.42
C LEU A 24 15.01 -8.36 14.50
N MET A 25 14.36 -9.04 15.43
CA MET A 25 14.51 -10.47 15.70
C MET A 25 13.85 -11.21 14.54
N LEU A 26 14.55 -11.31 13.43
CA LEU A 26 14.28 -12.32 12.41
C LEU A 26 15.50 -13.24 12.36
N ALA A 27 15.30 -14.41 12.95
CA ALA A 27 16.25 -15.50 12.96
C ALA A 27 16.69 -15.86 11.53
N SER A 28 17.98 -15.76 11.27
CA SER A 28 18.68 -16.66 10.36
C SER A 28 20.18 -16.65 10.68
N LYS A 29 20.78 -17.85 10.64
CA LYS A 29 22.17 -18.14 11.00
C LYS A 29 23.17 -17.36 10.12
N PRO A 30 24.42 -17.16 10.60
CA PRO A 30 25.36 -16.21 10.02
C PRO A 30 26.13 -16.82 8.85
N SER A 31 26.15 -16.14 7.71
CA SER A 31 27.25 -16.27 6.77
C SER A 31 27.40 -15.02 5.91
N SER A 32 28.65 -14.58 5.83
CA SER A 32 29.19 -13.46 5.07
C SER A 32 29.05 -12.07 5.68
N SER A 33 30.22 -11.51 5.98
CA SER A 33 30.53 -10.27 6.66
C SER A 33 29.90 -9.03 6.02
N ASN A 34 29.15 -8.28 6.82
CA ASN A 34 29.27 -6.82 6.99
C ASN A 34 28.30 -6.40 8.11
N ALA A 35 28.60 -6.82 9.34
CA ALA A 35 28.04 -6.15 10.50
C ALA A 35 28.77 -4.82 10.62
N VAL A 36 28.06 -3.72 10.39
CA VAL A 36 28.59 -2.38 10.68
C VAL A 36 28.66 -2.27 12.20
N GLU A 37 29.83 -2.57 12.77
CA GLU A 37 30.17 -2.19 14.14
C GLU A 37 30.27 -0.66 14.17
N VAL A 38 29.16 0.00 14.51
CA VAL A 38 29.20 1.42 14.85
C VAL A 38 29.90 1.52 16.20
N ASP A 39 31.11 2.05 16.22
CA ASP A 39 31.89 2.29 17.44
C ASP A 39 31.13 3.24 18.39
N LEU A 40 30.77 2.76 19.59
CA LEU A 40 29.75 3.37 20.46
C LEU A 40 30.29 4.27 21.57
N GLU A 41 31.60 4.35 21.77
CA GLU A 41 32.19 5.09 22.91
C GLU A 41 32.30 6.61 22.64
N ALA A 42 32.16 7.06 21.39
CA ALA A 42 32.26 8.48 21.02
C ALA A 42 30.93 9.27 21.06
N ASN A 43 29.79 8.61 21.32
CA ASN A 43 28.49 9.14 20.91
C ASN A 43 27.75 10.01 21.96
N GLU A 44 28.13 9.96 23.25
CA GLU A 44 27.50 10.82 24.27
C GLU A 44 27.89 12.30 24.09
N GLN A 45 29.16 12.57 23.73
CA GLN A 45 29.64 13.92 23.46
C GLN A 45 29.07 14.50 22.15
N HIS A 46 28.77 13.65 21.16
CA HIS A 46 28.17 14.07 19.89
C HIS A 46 26.68 14.40 20.04
N GLY A 47 25.93 13.68 20.89
CA GLY A 47 24.53 13.99 21.16
C GLY A 47 24.34 15.37 21.81
N GLU A 48 25.18 15.71 22.80
CA GLU A 48 25.12 17.03 23.45
C GLU A 48 25.54 18.18 22.52
N ALA A 49 26.57 17.98 21.69
CA ALA A 49 26.98 18.95 20.68
C ALA A 49 25.89 19.16 19.61
N LEU A 50 25.23 18.09 19.19
CA LEU A 50 24.18 18.13 18.18
C LEU A 50 22.88 18.76 18.69
N VAL A 51 22.48 18.47 19.94
CA VAL A 51 21.35 19.13 20.60
C VAL A 51 21.58 20.64 20.73
N LYS A 52 22.85 21.07 20.83
CA LYS A 52 23.24 22.48 20.86
C LYS A 52 23.19 23.14 19.47
N GLU A 53 23.51 22.41 18.40
CA GLU A 53 23.40 22.89 17.02
C GLU A 53 21.97 22.85 16.48
N MET A 54 21.15 21.92 16.97
CA MET A 54 19.77 21.70 16.54
C MET A 54 18.83 21.56 17.75
N PRO A 55 18.41 22.67 18.38
CA PRO A 55 17.57 22.63 19.59
C PRO A 55 16.19 21.98 19.37
N GLY A 56 15.75 21.84 18.11
CA GLY A 56 14.55 21.09 17.74
C GLY A 56 14.60 19.60 18.13
N LEU A 57 15.79 19.01 18.32
CA LEU A 57 15.98 17.65 18.84
C LEU A 57 15.38 17.40 20.23
N LEU A 58 15.15 18.48 21.00
CA LEU A 58 14.52 18.41 22.31
C LEU A 58 13.00 18.19 22.21
N GLN A 59 12.40 18.34 21.02
CA GLN A 59 10.98 18.15 20.82
C GLN A 59 10.66 16.66 20.62
N PRO A 60 9.95 16.01 21.57
CA PRO A 60 9.66 14.58 21.48
C PRO A 60 8.77 14.23 20.28
N GLU A 61 7.91 15.15 19.83
CA GLU A 61 7.06 14.96 18.64
C GLU A 61 7.87 14.90 17.35
N LEU A 62 8.89 15.76 17.19
CA LEU A 62 9.78 15.75 16.03
C LEU A 62 10.56 14.44 15.97
N VAL A 63 11.12 14.03 17.10
CA VAL A 63 11.86 12.76 17.21
C VAL A 63 10.95 11.57 16.92
N ALA A 64 9.70 11.58 17.40
CA ALA A 64 8.72 10.53 17.09
C ALA A 64 8.40 10.45 15.59
N LYS A 65 8.16 11.60 14.93
CA LYS A 65 7.89 11.66 13.48
C LYS A 65 9.08 11.14 12.65
N MET A 66 10.30 11.53 13.02
CA MET A 66 11.49 11.05 12.30
C MET A 66 11.78 9.57 12.58
N MET A 67 11.57 9.09 13.80
CA MET A 67 11.66 7.65 14.10
C MET A 67 10.67 6.84 13.27
N ALA A 68 9.44 7.33 13.09
CA ALA A 68 8.45 6.69 12.22
C ALA A 68 8.92 6.68 10.75
N ALA A 69 9.37 7.82 10.22
CA ALA A 69 9.86 7.90 8.83
C ALA A 69 11.09 7.01 8.58
N VAL A 70 12.05 6.97 9.53
CA VAL A 70 13.21 6.08 9.45
C VAL A 70 12.78 4.61 9.50
N SER A 71 11.80 4.27 10.34
CA SER A 71 11.23 2.92 10.39
C SER A 71 10.61 2.51 9.05
N ASP A 72 9.85 3.41 8.41
CA ASP A 72 9.28 3.17 7.07
C ASP A 72 10.36 2.91 6.02
N VAL A 73 11.41 3.74 5.98
CA VAL A 73 12.55 3.56 5.06
C VAL A 73 13.23 2.22 5.27
N VAL A 74 13.49 1.84 6.53
CA VAL A 74 14.15 0.56 6.87
C VAL A 74 13.27 -0.62 6.48
N GLN A 75 11.97 -0.55 6.78
CA GLN A 75 11.01 -1.61 6.44
C GLN A 75 10.91 -1.78 4.92
N THR A 76 10.74 -0.69 4.17
CA THR A 76 10.59 -0.74 2.70
C THR A 76 11.87 -1.23 2.02
N ARG A 77 13.05 -0.78 2.48
CA ARG A 77 14.35 -1.30 1.98
C ARG A 77 14.53 -2.78 2.29
N SER A 78 14.11 -3.23 3.47
CA SER A 78 14.14 -4.65 3.84
C SER A 78 13.27 -5.49 2.90
N VAL A 79 12.06 -5.01 2.58
CA VAL A 79 11.19 -5.69 1.60
C VAL A 79 11.84 -5.71 0.22
N LEU A 80 12.34 -4.58 -0.29
CA LEU A 80 13.05 -4.51 -1.58
C LEU A 80 14.24 -5.48 -1.65
N GLN A 81 15.02 -5.60 -0.58
CA GLN A 81 16.13 -6.56 -0.50
C GLN A 81 15.66 -8.02 -0.55
N SER A 82 14.48 -8.31 0.00
CA SER A 82 13.92 -9.67 0.01
C SER A 82 13.30 -10.10 -1.33
N LEU A 83 12.93 -9.13 -2.19
CA LEU A 83 12.38 -9.39 -3.53
C LEU A 83 13.45 -9.86 -4.54
N GLY A 84 14.71 -9.57 -4.26
CA GLY A 84 15.83 -9.88 -5.14
C GLY A 84 16.07 -8.79 -6.18
N ASP A 85 16.69 -9.17 -7.29
CA ASP A 85 17.05 -8.23 -8.34
C ASP A 85 15.84 -7.82 -9.17
N ARG A 86 15.77 -6.53 -9.50
CA ARG A 86 14.71 -5.97 -10.33
C ARG A 86 14.84 -6.48 -11.77
N PRO A 87 13.75 -7.00 -12.38
CA PRO A 87 13.72 -7.30 -13.81
C PRO A 87 13.96 -6.03 -14.64
N ASP A 88 14.74 -6.14 -15.72
CA ASP A 88 14.87 -5.06 -16.67
C ASP A 88 13.56 -4.88 -17.49
N HIS A 89 13.40 -3.70 -18.07
CA HIS A 89 12.19 -3.37 -18.85
C HIS A 89 12.04 -4.25 -20.10
N GLU A 90 13.14 -4.71 -20.69
CA GLU A 90 13.11 -5.60 -21.86
C GLU A 90 12.53 -6.98 -21.51
N ALA A 91 12.92 -7.54 -20.37
CA ALA A 91 12.40 -8.80 -19.85
C ALA A 91 10.90 -8.69 -19.51
N VAL A 92 10.47 -7.54 -18.99
CA VAL A 92 9.05 -7.27 -18.69
C VAL A 92 8.23 -7.15 -19.98
N ASP A 93 8.76 -6.47 -20.98
CA ASP A 93 8.11 -6.34 -22.30
C ASP A 93 8.00 -7.70 -23.00
N GLU A 94 9.08 -8.49 -22.98
CA GLU A 94 9.10 -9.85 -23.51
C GLU A 94 8.11 -10.75 -22.76
N ALA A 95 8.08 -10.70 -21.42
CA ALA A 95 7.13 -11.46 -20.62
C ALA A 95 5.68 -11.07 -20.94
N SER A 96 5.39 -9.78 -21.07
CA SER A 96 4.06 -9.27 -21.45
C SER A 96 3.67 -9.74 -22.85
N ARG A 97 4.60 -9.69 -23.81
CA ARG A 97 4.40 -10.21 -25.16
C ARG A 97 4.12 -11.71 -25.16
N ARG A 98 4.82 -12.48 -24.32
CA ARG A 98 4.59 -13.94 -24.17
C ARG A 98 3.22 -14.24 -23.59
N VAL A 99 2.78 -13.50 -22.57
CA VAL A 99 1.42 -13.64 -22.02
C VAL A 99 0.38 -13.40 -23.10
N ALA A 100 0.51 -12.31 -23.87
CA ALA A 100 -0.43 -11.97 -24.95
C ALA A 100 -0.46 -13.05 -26.04
N GLU A 101 0.69 -13.61 -26.42
CA GLU A 101 0.75 -14.70 -27.39
C GLU A 101 0.08 -15.98 -26.88
N ILE A 102 0.27 -16.34 -25.60
CA ILE A 102 -0.42 -17.49 -24.99
C ILE A 102 -1.94 -17.26 -24.98
N GLU A 103 -2.39 -16.06 -24.68
CA GLU A 103 -3.81 -15.71 -24.72
C GLU A 103 -4.40 -15.80 -26.13
N ARG A 104 -3.67 -15.33 -27.15
CA ARG A 104 -4.05 -15.49 -28.55
C ARG A 104 -4.16 -16.96 -28.95
N ASN A 105 -3.20 -17.78 -28.51
CA ASN A 105 -3.18 -19.21 -28.78
C ASN A 105 -4.31 -19.95 -28.06
N LEU A 106 -4.61 -19.58 -26.81
CA LEU A 106 -5.75 -20.10 -26.07
C LEU A 106 -7.06 -19.76 -26.79
N SER A 107 -7.26 -18.51 -27.19
CA SER A 107 -8.46 -18.06 -27.92
C SER A 107 -8.69 -18.88 -29.19
N ARG A 108 -7.64 -19.06 -30.01
CA ARG A 108 -7.70 -19.90 -31.22
C ARG A 108 -8.05 -21.36 -30.89
N ARG A 109 -7.43 -21.93 -29.86
CA ARG A 109 -7.69 -23.33 -29.46
C ARG A 109 -9.10 -23.53 -28.91
N LEU A 110 -9.64 -22.55 -28.19
CA LEU A 110 -11.03 -22.58 -27.73
C LEU A 110 -12.00 -22.51 -28.91
N GLU A 111 -11.73 -21.65 -29.90
CA GLU A 111 -12.51 -21.59 -31.14
C GLU A 111 -12.49 -22.93 -31.88
N GLU A 112 -11.31 -23.54 -32.05
CA GLU A 112 -11.16 -24.87 -32.66
C GLU A 112 -11.97 -25.95 -31.91
N ILE A 113 -12.00 -25.91 -30.58
CA ILE A 113 -12.79 -26.85 -29.76
C ILE A 113 -14.28 -26.66 -29.98
N VAL A 114 -14.75 -25.40 -30.00
CA VAL A 114 -16.17 -25.07 -30.19
C VAL A 114 -16.65 -25.44 -31.59
N MET A 115 -15.82 -25.24 -32.62
CA MET A 115 -16.14 -25.54 -34.01
C MET A 115 -16.03 -27.03 -34.37
N ALA A 116 -15.49 -27.86 -33.47
CA ALA A 116 -15.35 -29.30 -33.72
C ALA A 116 -16.72 -29.99 -33.82
N GLU A 117 -16.91 -30.77 -34.89
CA GLU A 117 -18.14 -31.53 -35.09
C GLU A 117 -18.15 -32.85 -34.30
N PRO A 118 -19.33 -33.31 -33.82
CA PRO A 118 -19.45 -34.61 -33.15
C PRO A 118 -19.08 -35.76 -34.09
N PRO A 119 -18.30 -36.75 -33.65
CA PRO A 119 -18.03 -37.97 -34.40
C PRO A 119 -19.30 -38.75 -34.72
N GLU A 120 -19.33 -39.44 -35.85
CA GLU A 120 -20.47 -40.27 -36.26
C GLU A 120 -20.77 -41.36 -35.20
N GLY A 121 -22.05 -41.46 -34.80
CA GLY A 121 -22.50 -42.45 -33.82
C GLY A 121 -22.17 -42.14 -32.35
N CYS A 122 -21.57 -40.99 -32.05
CA CYS A 122 -21.29 -40.55 -30.68
C CYS A 122 -22.55 -40.03 -29.96
N ASP A 123 -22.69 -40.35 -28.67
CA ASP A 123 -23.72 -39.72 -27.83
C ASP A 123 -23.44 -38.22 -27.66
N ARG A 124 -24.49 -37.41 -27.79
CA ARG A 124 -24.34 -35.95 -27.77
C ARG A 124 -23.98 -35.41 -26.40
N ALA A 125 -24.43 -36.03 -25.31
CA ALA A 125 -24.12 -35.58 -23.96
C ALA A 125 -22.66 -35.91 -23.59
N GLU A 126 -22.19 -37.09 -23.99
CA GLU A 126 -20.78 -37.47 -23.88
C GLU A 126 -19.88 -36.52 -24.68
N TRP A 127 -20.27 -36.16 -25.91
CA TRP A 127 -19.55 -35.20 -26.74
C TRP A 127 -19.42 -33.81 -26.08
N LEU A 128 -20.52 -33.25 -25.59
CA LEU A 128 -20.51 -31.93 -24.91
C LEU A 128 -19.65 -31.95 -23.64
N SER A 129 -19.71 -33.05 -22.88
CA SER A 129 -18.87 -33.23 -21.69
C SER A 129 -17.38 -33.26 -22.05
N LEU A 130 -17.03 -33.95 -23.15
CA LEU A 130 -15.66 -33.99 -23.66
C LEU A 130 -15.19 -32.62 -24.16
N GLN A 131 -16.05 -31.86 -24.86
CA GLN A 131 -15.72 -30.49 -25.28
C GLN A 131 -15.45 -29.59 -24.07
N ALA A 132 -16.34 -29.59 -23.07
CA ALA A 132 -16.16 -28.82 -21.84
C ALA A 132 -14.86 -29.19 -21.11
N GLN A 133 -14.53 -30.48 -21.07
CA GLN A 133 -13.27 -30.95 -20.48
C GLN A 133 -12.05 -30.45 -21.27
N LYS A 134 -12.08 -30.52 -22.60
CA LYS A 134 -11.01 -29.99 -23.47
C LYS A 134 -10.82 -28.48 -23.30
N GLU A 135 -11.90 -27.71 -23.22
CA GLU A 135 -11.83 -26.26 -22.98
C GLU A 135 -11.21 -25.96 -21.61
N LYS A 136 -11.66 -26.67 -20.57
CA LYS A 136 -11.14 -26.53 -19.22
C LYS A 136 -9.64 -26.85 -19.18
N ASP A 137 -9.23 -27.95 -19.79
CA ASP A 137 -7.83 -28.37 -19.84
C ASP A 137 -6.97 -27.38 -20.64
N ALA A 138 -7.50 -26.82 -21.73
CA ALA A 138 -6.82 -25.77 -22.49
C ALA A 138 -6.60 -24.49 -21.65
N ARG A 139 -7.61 -24.06 -20.88
CA ARG A 139 -7.48 -22.90 -19.98
C ARG A 139 -6.46 -23.16 -18.88
N ILE A 140 -6.52 -24.33 -18.23
CA ILE A 140 -5.55 -24.73 -17.19
C ILE A 140 -4.13 -24.77 -17.74
N ALA A 141 -3.94 -25.33 -18.94
CA ALA A 141 -2.62 -25.38 -19.58
C ALA A 141 -2.09 -23.98 -19.88
N ALA A 142 -2.92 -23.10 -20.46
CA ALA A 142 -2.54 -21.73 -20.75
C ALA A 142 -2.21 -20.94 -19.48
N ASP A 143 -2.97 -21.11 -18.39
CA ASP A 143 -2.69 -20.44 -17.12
C ASP A 143 -1.36 -20.90 -16.51
N LYS A 144 -1.05 -22.20 -16.58
CA LYS A 144 0.26 -22.74 -16.17
C LYS A 144 1.40 -22.19 -17.01
N GLU A 145 1.20 -22.08 -18.33
CA GLU A 145 2.21 -21.54 -19.25
C GLU A 145 2.45 -20.04 -19.05
N LYS A 146 1.40 -19.26 -18.72
CA LYS A 146 1.50 -17.82 -18.42
C LYS A 146 2.22 -17.54 -17.09
N LEU A 147 2.14 -18.45 -16.12
CA LEU A 147 2.61 -18.24 -14.75
C LEU A 147 4.04 -17.66 -14.66
N PRO A 148 5.09 -18.24 -15.29
CA PRO A 148 6.45 -17.70 -15.19
C PRO A 148 6.60 -16.27 -15.75
N TYR A 149 5.83 -15.92 -16.78
CA TYR A 149 5.87 -14.57 -17.35
C TYR A 149 5.11 -13.58 -16.47
N LYS A 150 3.96 -13.99 -15.93
CA LYS A 150 3.20 -13.20 -14.96
C LYS A 150 4.02 -12.91 -13.70
N THR A 151 4.85 -13.86 -13.25
CA THR A 151 5.73 -13.62 -12.09
C THR A 151 6.80 -12.58 -12.38
N VAL A 152 7.33 -12.49 -13.61
CA VAL A 152 8.30 -11.44 -13.99
C VAL A 152 7.65 -10.07 -13.97
N VAL A 153 6.48 -9.93 -14.61
CA VAL A 153 5.72 -8.68 -14.63
C VAL A 153 5.35 -8.26 -13.20
N HIS A 154 4.85 -9.19 -12.39
CA HIS A 154 4.46 -8.90 -11.02
C HIS A 154 5.65 -8.50 -10.14
N LEU A 155 6.80 -9.15 -10.28
CA LEU A 155 8.02 -8.76 -9.55
C LEU A 155 8.44 -7.34 -9.89
N TYR A 156 8.39 -6.95 -11.16
CA TYR A 156 8.67 -5.58 -11.58
C TYR A 156 7.67 -4.57 -10.98
N GLU A 157 6.37 -4.87 -11.02
CA GLU A 157 5.33 -4.03 -10.41
C GLU A 157 5.57 -3.84 -8.90
N MET A 158 5.98 -4.91 -8.20
CA MET A 158 6.34 -4.82 -6.78
C MET A 158 7.54 -3.90 -6.55
N HIS A 159 8.59 -4.00 -7.39
CA HIS A 159 9.73 -3.09 -7.30
C HIS A 159 9.30 -1.64 -7.49
N VAL A 160 8.49 -1.35 -8.51
CA VAL A 160 7.97 0.01 -8.73
C VAL A 160 7.20 0.52 -7.51
N ALA A 161 6.26 -0.27 -6.99
CA ALA A 161 5.45 0.13 -5.85
C ALA A 161 6.28 0.37 -4.57
N TYR A 162 7.26 -0.48 -4.28
CA TYR A 162 8.11 -0.31 -3.10
C TYR A 162 9.19 0.77 -3.30
N GLU A 163 9.66 1.01 -4.52
CA GLU A 163 10.51 2.16 -4.83
C GLU A 163 9.75 3.49 -4.62
N ASP A 164 8.47 3.56 -5.03
CA ASP A 164 7.63 4.73 -4.79
C ASP A 164 7.41 4.96 -3.27
N LEU A 165 7.09 3.89 -2.52
CA LEU A 165 6.98 3.97 -1.05
C LEU A 165 8.30 4.38 -0.38
N LEU A 166 9.43 3.91 -0.91
CA LEU A 166 10.75 4.29 -0.40
C LEU A 166 11.02 5.76 -0.67
N HIS A 167 10.72 6.22 -1.88
CA HIS A 167 10.88 7.61 -2.27
C HIS A 167 10.03 8.53 -1.39
N GLU A 168 8.76 8.19 -1.17
CA GLU A 168 7.85 8.95 -0.31
C GLU A 168 8.36 9.00 1.15
N ALA A 169 8.85 7.88 1.68
CA ALA A 169 9.40 7.83 3.04
C ALA A 169 10.68 8.67 3.18
N GLU A 170 11.56 8.66 2.17
CA GLU A 170 12.77 9.49 2.11
C GLU A 170 12.45 10.97 1.95
N GLU A 171 11.43 11.32 1.16
CA GLU A 171 10.94 12.69 1.02
C GLU A 171 10.33 13.20 2.33
N ARG A 172 9.47 12.40 2.99
CA ARG A 172 8.93 12.73 4.32
C ARG A 172 10.05 13.00 5.32
N LEU A 173 11.09 12.17 5.33
CA LEU A 173 12.25 12.36 6.21
C LEU A 173 13.00 13.68 5.92
N THR A 174 13.17 14.00 4.64
CA THR A 174 13.81 15.24 4.19
C THR A 174 12.98 16.47 4.59
N THR A 175 11.66 16.40 4.45
CA THR A 175 10.73 17.45 4.85
C THR A 175 10.80 17.71 6.35
N ILE A 176 10.72 16.66 7.17
CA ILE A 176 10.81 16.80 8.63
C ILE A 176 12.16 17.40 9.05
N TYR A 177 13.25 17.02 8.37
CA TYR A 177 14.58 17.58 8.63
C TYR A 177 14.66 19.08 8.28
N ARG A 178 14.12 19.49 7.13
CA ARG A 178 14.08 20.91 6.71
C ARG A 178 13.20 21.76 7.62
N GLU A 179 12.08 21.23 8.10
CA GLU A 179 11.21 21.88 9.08
C GLU A 179 11.95 22.09 10.41
N ALA A 180 12.69 21.09 10.87
CA ALA A 180 13.49 21.17 12.08
C ALA A 180 14.62 22.22 12.01
N GLU A 181 15.29 22.34 10.86
CA GLU A 181 16.37 23.31 10.63
C GLU A 181 15.87 24.77 10.52
N SER A 182 14.69 24.97 9.94
CA SER A 182 14.17 26.31 9.68
C SER A 182 13.49 26.97 10.89
N GLY A 183 13.39 26.26 12.03
CA GLY A 183 12.69 26.72 13.25
C GLY A 183 11.20 27.02 13.02
N THR A 184 10.69 26.64 11.84
CA THR A 184 9.33 26.85 11.43
C THR A 184 8.56 25.61 11.87
N GLN A 185 7.76 25.76 12.93
CA GLN A 185 6.65 24.86 13.21
C GLN A 185 5.93 24.59 11.89
N PRO A 186 5.52 23.35 11.62
CA PRO A 186 5.13 22.92 10.29
C PRO A 186 4.12 23.92 9.72
N VAL A 187 4.57 24.71 8.75
CA VAL A 187 3.70 24.96 7.63
C VAL A 187 3.60 23.57 7.07
N GLN A 188 2.46 22.92 7.30
CA GLN A 188 2.00 21.89 6.40
C GLN A 188 2.36 22.43 5.02
N SER A 189 3.32 21.80 4.35
CA SER A 189 3.29 21.79 2.90
C SER A 189 1.92 21.23 2.62
N VAL A 190 0.99 22.17 2.41
CA VAL A 190 -0.29 21.96 1.78
C VAL A 190 0.07 21.53 0.36
N ASP A 191 0.58 20.30 0.24
CA ASP A 191 0.40 19.53 -0.96
C ASP A 191 -1.09 19.18 -0.94
N GLY A 192 -1.87 20.02 -1.61
CA GLY A 192 -3.24 19.71 -1.97
C GLY A 192 -4.22 19.42 -0.84
N ASN A 193 -4.08 20.00 0.36
CA ASN A 193 -5.29 20.31 1.11
C ASN A 193 -5.91 21.53 0.42
N ASP A 194 -6.53 21.26 -0.73
CA ASP A 194 -7.67 22.03 -1.18
C ASP A 194 -8.59 22.10 0.04
N ASP A 195 -8.47 23.21 0.74
CA ASP A 195 -9.54 23.99 1.31
C ASP A 195 -10.65 24.16 0.27
N ASP A 196 -11.26 23.06 -0.16
CA ASP A 196 -12.69 23.05 -0.37
C ASP A 196 -13.21 22.68 1.01
N GLY A 197 -13.47 23.73 1.79
CA GLY A 197 -14.12 23.61 3.08
C GLY A 197 -15.20 22.53 3.00
N ASP A 198 -15.21 21.70 4.03
CA ASP A 198 -16.31 20.82 4.35
C ASP A 198 -17.53 21.70 4.66
N GLU A 199 -18.02 22.42 3.65
CA GLU A 199 -19.37 22.93 3.54
C GLU A 199 -20.24 21.70 3.30
N MET A 200 -20.22 20.81 4.29
CA MET A 200 -21.17 19.75 4.44
C MET A 200 -22.52 20.46 4.51
N ASP A 201 -23.27 20.41 3.41
CA ASP A 201 -24.58 21.06 3.28
C ASP A 201 -25.31 21.00 4.64
N GLU A 202 -25.54 22.15 5.29
CA GLU A 202 -26.18 22.19 6.62
C GLU A 202 -27.53 21.44 6.63
N GLU A 203 -28.14 21.33 5.45
CA GLU A 203 -29.34 20.55 5.19
C GLU A 203 -29.11 19.03 5.33
N VAL A 204 -27.97 18.49 4.88
CA VAL A 204 -27.60 17.07 5.05
C VAL A 204 -27.35 16.77 6.53
N VAL A 205 -26.67 17.66 7.25
CA VAL A 205 -26.46 17.52 8.71
C VAL A 205 -27.81 17.52 9.44
N ARG A 206 -28.73 18.40 9.04
CA ARG A 206 -30.10 18.46 9.59
C ARG A 206 -30.88 17.18 9.31
N ILE A 207 -30.82 16.63 8.10
CA ILE A 207 -31.49 15.37 7.74
C ILE A 207 -30.92 14.20 8.54
N LEU A 208 -29.59 14.14 8.74
CA LEU A 208 -28.95 13.10 9.54
C LEU A 208 -29.29 13.21 11.03
N GLN A 209 -29.29 14.43 11.57
CA GLN A 209 -29.69 14.69 12.95
C GLN A 209 -31.17 14.31 13.17
N GLU A 210 -32.06 14.75 12.27
CA GLU A 210 -33.48 14.41 12.32
C GLU A 210 -33.72 12.89 12.18
N ALA A 211 -33.01 12.21 11.28
CA ALA A 211 -33.10 10.77 11.11
C ALA A 211 -32.60 10.01 12.34
N SER A 212 -31.59 10.54 13.04
CA SER A 212 -31.09 9.97 14.30
C SER A 212 -32.08 10.16 15.46
N GLU A 213 -32.68 11.34 15.57
CA GLU A 213 -33.65 11.68 16.62
C GLU A 213 -34.99 10.97 16.43
N ARG A 214 -35.43 10.84 15.18
CA ARG A 214 -36.73 10.25 14.81
C ARG A 214 -36.67 8.76 14.46
N ARG A 215 -35.47 8.16 14.47
CA ARG A 215 -35.22 6.75 14.10
C ARG A 215 -35.86 6.38 12.76
N LEU A 216 -35.47 7.11 11.71
CA LEU A 216 -36.03 6.88 10.38
C LEU A 216 -35.36 5.69 9.70
N ASP A 217 -36.18 4.78 9.18
CA ASP A 217 -35.71 3.60 8.45
C ASP A 217 -35.27 3.95 7.00
N ARG A 218 -35.58 5.15 6.50
CA ARG A 218 -35.29 5.57 5.13
C ARG A 218 -34.79 7.01 5.05
N VAL A 219 -33.67 7.23 4.36
CA VAL A 219 -33.05 8.55 4.15
C VAL A 219 -32.78 8.78 2.65
N GLU A 220 -33.20 9.93 2.13
CA GLU A 220 -32.98 10.32 0.74
C GLU A 220 -32.03 11.52 0.62
N LEU A 221 -30.84 11.31 0.04
CA LEU A 221 -29.82 12.34 -0.20
C LEU A 221 -29.40 12.35 -1.67
N THR A 222 -30.37 12.41 -2.58
CA THR A 222 -30.11 12.39 -4.03
C THR A 222 -29.58 13.74 -4.51
N SER A 223 -28.55 13.74 -5.37
CA SER A 223 -27.99 14.95 -6.02
C SER A 223 -27.44 16.02 -5.07
N ARG A 224 -26.89 15.62 -3.91
CA ARG A 224 -26.31 16.54 -2.91
C ARG A 224 -24.79 16.71 -3.04
N ASN A 225 -24.24 16.32 -4.19
CA ASN A 225 -22.82 16.45 -4.54
C ASN A 225 -21.85 15.93 -3.45
N LEU A 226 -22.30 14.94 -2.65
CA LEU A 226 -21.51 14.40 -1.54
C LEU A 226 -20.21 13.81 -2.05
N LYS A 227 -19.08 14.29 -1.52
CA LYS A 227 -17.71 13.83 -1.84
C LYS A 227 -17.30 12.65 -0.96
N HIS A 228 -17.76 12.63 0.29
CA HIS A 228 -17.47 11.57 1.27
C HIS A 228 -18.75 10.96 1.84
N PHE A 229 -18.64 9.75 2.38
CA PHE A 229 -19.73 9.11 3.10
C PHE A 229 -19.79 9.65 4.55
N PRO A 230 -20.88 10.29 4.98
CA PRO A 230 -20.97 10.89 6.32
C PRO A 230 -20.85 9.87 7.45
N GLU A 231 -19.95 10.11 8.41
CA GLU A 231 -19.80 9.26 9.61
C GLU A 231 -21.09 9.22 10.46
N GLY A 232 -21.93 10.27 10.37
CA GLY A 232 -23.23 10.33 11.05
C GLY A 232 -24.20 9.19 10.70
N PHE A 233 -24.05 8.56 9.52
CA PHE A 233 -24.85 7.38 9.16
C PHE A 233 -24.61 6.19 10.09
N CYS A 234 -23.38 6.02 10.59
CA CYS A 234 -23.03 4.94 11.50
C CYS A 234 -23.77 5.06 12.86
N LYS A 235 -24.31 6.24 13.17
CA LYS A 235 -25.07 6.48 14.42
C LYS A 235 -26.55 6.10 14.30
N ILE A 236 -27.08 5.93 13.08
CA ILE A 236 -28.50 5.63 12.84
C ILE A 236 -28.67 4.11 12.75
N THR A 237 -28.99 3.47 13.87
CA THR A 237 -29.10 2.00 13.97
C THR A 237 -30.37 1.39 13.35
N THR A 238 -31.32 2.23 12.93
CA THR A 238 -32.63 1.82 12.39
C THR A 238 -32.72 1.92 10.87
N LEU A 239 -31.68 2.46 10.23
CA LEU A 239 -31.66 2.75 8.80
C LEU A 239 -31.67 1.47 7.94
N VAL A 240 -32.70 1.31 7.11
CA VAL A 240 -32.87 0.16 6.19
C VAL A 240 -32.53 0.55 4.75
N LEU A 241 -32.81 1.79 4.33
CA LEU A 241 -32.60 2.23 2.95
C LEU A 241 -32.06 3.65 2.87
N VAL A 242 -30.96 3.81 2.13
CA VAL A 242 -30.36 5.13 1.82
C VAL A 242 -30.29 5.33 0.31
N ASN A 243 -30.86 6.42 -0.17
CA ASN A 243 -30.72 6.82 -1.56
C ASN A 243 -29.63 7.89 -1.72
N LEU A 244 -28.48 7.48 -2.26
CA LEU A 244 -27.31 8.33 -2.54
C LEU A 244 -27.11 8.59 -4.04
N SER A 245 -28.15 8.41 -4.85
CA SER A 245 -28.02 8.57 -6.31
C SER A 245 -27.56 9.99 -6.69
N ARG A 246 -26.75 10.10 -7.74
CA ARG A 246 -26.21 11.37 -8.26
C ARG A 246 -25.30 12.15 -7.27
N ASN A 247 -24.56 11.44 -6.42
CA ASN A 247 -23.46 12.00 -5.63
C ASN A 247 -22.09 11.56 -6.17
N LYS A 248 -21.00 12.23 -5.76
CA LYS A 248 -19.63 11.97 -6.22
C LYS A 248 -18.79 11.31 -5.11
N ILE A 249 -19.32 10.27 -4.49
CA ILE A 249 -18.74 9.67 -3.27
C ILE A 249 -17.45 8.94 -3.63
N GLN A 250 -16.34 9.30 -2.97
CA GLN A 250 -15.08 8.55 -2.97
C GLN A 250 -15.07 7.55 -1.81
N VAL A 251 -14.66 6.30 -2.08
CA VAL A 251 -14.54 5.25 -1.06
C VAL A 251 -13.08 5.17 -0.60
N THR A 252 -12.78 5.72 0.56
CA THR A 252 -11.49 5.57 1.25
C THR A 252 -11.59 4.44 2.28
N PHE A 253 -10.89 3.33 2.05
CA PHE A 253 -10.82 2.22 3.01
C PHE A 253 -9.78 2.54 4.10
N HIS A 254 -10.22 2.97 5.27
CA HIS A 254 -9.38 2.93 6.47
C HIS A 254 -9.40 1.50 7.05
N LEU A 255 -8.28 0.79 6.94
CA LEU A 255 -8.04 -0.48 7.63
C LEU A 255 -8.02 -0.27 9.16
N LEU A 256 -9.19 -0.32 9.78
CA LEU A 256 -9.30 -0.47 11.24
C LEU A 256 -9.02 -1.93 11.59
N LEU A 257 -7.81 -2.20 12.09
CA LEU A 257 -7.44 -3.48 12.69
C LEU A 257 -8.24 -3.68 13.99
N PHE A 258 -9.43 -4.29 13.88
CA PHE A 258 -10.11 -4.85 15.05
C PHE A 258 -9.44 -6.19 15.41
N THR A 259 -8.56 -6.16 16.42
CA THR A 259 -8.09 -7.36 17.09
C THR A 259 -9.25 -7.97 17.89
N TYR A 260 -9.81 -9.07 17.41
CA TYR A 260 -10.68 -9.95 18.19
C TYR A 260 -9.82 -10.87 19.07
N SER A 261 -9.85 -10.66 20.38
CA SER A 261 -9.30 -11.58 21.36
C SER A 261 -10.28 -12.74 21.57
N TYR A 262 -9.91 -13.94 21.14
CA TYR A 262 -10.55 -15.19 21.58
C TYR A 262 -9.90 -15.62 22.91
N GLN A 263 -10.67 -15.63 23.99
CA GLN A 263 -10.33 -16.38 25.22
C GLN A 263 -10.81 -17.82 25.08
N LEU A 264 -9.94 -18.77 25.43
CA LEU A 264 -10.27 -20.19 25.67
C LEU A 264 -11.14 -20.35 26.93
#